data_AF-A0A432Z9V7-F1
#
_entry.id   AF-A0A432Z9V7-F1
#
_cell.length_a   1.000
_cell.length_b   1.000
_cell.length_c   1.000
_cell.angle_alpha   90.00
_cell.angle_beta   90.00
_cell.angle_gamma   90.00
#
_symmetry.space_group_name_H-M   'P 1'
#
loop_
_entity.id
_entity.type
_entity.pdbx_description
1 polymer ?
#
loop_
_entity_poly.entity_id
_entity_poly.type
_entity_poly.pdbx_seq_one_letter_code
_entity_poly.pdbx_strand_id
1 'polypeptide(L)'
;MRQTRFTQARGFTLIEVIVVIVILGILGIASFSFLSFGSEIFRDASSRQQIIAESRFALDRLAKELKYVVPRSIRVDAADQNRCIEFVPLVTSSRYLELPQGGPASPTEFIAIAPQQVSALSTMFLFVYPTQTAHVYAASSRRQQIQTATALTGAQAGLMRFTFQGSAPTFSQHSPGRRYFIGAGPVSWCYDDSAQALVRFTGYNLSATQPSLTTLTSSAAPREVMLATLINDLASEPWPFTIMPASLRRNSLVQTDWIVGDRQGEKVQLTHEIHLPNVP
;
A
#
# COMPACT_ATOMS: atom_id res chain seq x y z
N MET A 1 -60.33 -77.35 -7.19
CA MET A 1 -59.51 -76.93 -8.34
C MET A 1 -59.42 -75.42 -8.34
N ARG A 2 -58.23 -74.84 -8.10
CA ARG A 2 -58.00 -73.39 -7.97
C ARG A 2 -57.36 -72.90 -9.27
N GLN A 3 -58.11 -72.17 -10.10
CA GLN A 3 -57.61 -71.61 -11.34
C GLN A 3 -56.67 -70.43 -11.04
N THR A 4 -55.39 -70.57 -11.33
CA THR A 4 -54.43 -69.47 -11.36
C THR A 4 -54.63 -68.69 -12.67
N ARG A 5 -55.15 -67.46 -12.58
CA ARG A 5 -55.18 -66.53 -13.71
C ARG A 5 -53.76 -66.02 -13.97
N PHE A 6 -53.17 -66.39 -15.10
CA PHE A 6 -51.97 -65.71 -15.60
C PHE A 6 -52.38 -64.34 -16.12
N THR A 7 -51.99 -63.29 -15.41
CA THR A 7 -51.99 -61.92 -15.92
C THR A 7 -51.03 -61.85 -17.10
N GLN A 8 -51.54 -61.62 -18.31
CA GLN A 8 -50.70 -61.30 -19.46
C GLN A 8 -49.91 -60.01 -19.15
N ALA A 9 -48.59 -60.10 -19.13
CA ALA A 9 -47.73 -58.92 -19.11
C ALA A 9 -47.95 -58.16 -20.42
N ARG A 10 -48.55 -56.97 -20.35
CA ARG A 10 -48.63 -56.06 -21.50
C ARG A 10 -47.22 -55.61 -21.83
N GLY A 11 -46.71 -55.97 -23.00
CA GLY A 11 -45.44 -55.48 -23.52
C GLY A 11 -45.54 -54.01 -23.95
N PHE A 12 -44.42 -53.29 -23.89
CA PHE A 12 -44.30 -51.94 -24.43
C PHE A 12 -44.29 -51.96 -25.96
N THR A 13 -44.93 -50.97 -26.59
CA THR A 13 -44.84 -50.82 -28.05
C THR A 13 -43.51 -50.17 -28.44
N LEU A 14 -42.98 -50.50 -29.61
CA LEU A 14 -41.74 -49.90 -30.12
C LEU A 14 -41.81 -48.36 -30.13
N ILE A 15 -42.96 -47.81 -30.55
CA ILE A 15 -43.17 -46.36 -30.62
C ILE A 15 -43.13 -45.70 -29.24
N GLU A 16 -43.64 -46.36 -28.20
CA GLU A 16 -43.62 -45.86 -26.83
C GLU A 16 -42.19 -45.78 -26.27
N VAL A 17 -41.37 -46.80 -26.55
CA VAL A 17 -39.94 -46.79 -26.17
C VAL A 17 -39.18 -45.69 -26.91
N ILE A 18 -39.44 -45.48 -28.21
CA ILE A 18 -38.79 -44.43 -29.00
C ILE A 18 -39.14 -43.04 -28.44
N VAL A 19 -40.43 -42.77 -28.20
CA VAL A 19 -40.88 -41.46 -27.68
C VAL A 19 -40.27 -41.19 -26.30
N VAL A 20 -40.20 -42.20 -25.43
CA VAL A 20 -39.57 -42.06 -24.11
C VAL A 20 -38.08 -41.73 -24.22
N ILE A 21 -37.33 -42.42 -25.08
CA ILE A 21 -35.89 -42.15 -25.27
C ILE A 21 -35.67 -40.73 -25.82
N VAL A 22 -36.50 -40.29 -26.78
CA VAL A 22 -36.40 -38.94 -27.37
C VAL A 22 -36.70 -37.86 -26.31
N ILE A 23 -37.77 -38.01 -25.54
CA ILE A 23 -38.14 -37.06 -24.48
C ILE A 23 -37.04 -37.00 -23.41
N LEU A 24 -36.53 -38.16 -22.97
CA LEU A 24 -35.43 -38.22 -22.01
C LEU A 24 -34.15 -37.58 -22.56
N GLY A 25 -33.87 -37.72 -23.85
CA GLY A 25 -32.73 -37.06 -24.50
C GLY A 25 -32.85 -35.54 -24.47
N ILE A 26 -34.02 -34.99 -24.86
CA ILE A 26 -34.26 -33.54 -24.86
C ILE A 26 -34.18 -32.97 -23.44
N LEU A 27 -34.86 -33.62 -22.48
CA LEU A 27 -34.85 -33.19 -21.07
C LEU A 27 -33.46 -33.30 -20.45
N GLY A 28 -32.71 -34.36 -20.79
CA GLY A 28 -31.33 -34.55 -20.35
C GLY A 28 -30.46 -33.39 -20.82
N ILE A 29 -30.44 -33.09 -22.12
CA ILE A 29 -29.64 -32.00 -22.68
C ILE A 29 -30.00 -30.65 -22.03
N ALA A 30 -31.30 -30.35 -21.90
CA ALA A 30 -31.75 -29.09 -21.28
C ALA A 30 -31.36 -28.99 -19.80
N SER A 31 -31.42 -30.09 -19.05
CA SER A 31 -31.04 -30.10 -17.64
C SER A 31 -29.53 -29.92 -17.46
N PHE A 32 -28.72 -30.63 -18.25
CA PHE A 32 -27.26 -30.51 -18.20
C PHE A 32 -26.77 -29.13 -18.64
N SER A 33 -27.38 -28.53 -19.68
CA SER A 33 -27.01 -27.19 -20.13
C SER A 33 -27.32 -26.13 -19.07
N PHE A 34 -28.48 -26.22 -18.41
CA PHE A 34 -28.85 -25.32 -17.32
C PHE A 34 -27.88 -25.42 -16.13
N LEU A 35 -27.49 -26.64 -15.75
CA LEU A 35 -26.53 -26.86 -14.67
C LEU A 35 -25.12 -26.34 -15.02
N SER A 36 -24.66 -26.53 -16.27
CA SER A 36 -23.38 -25.99 -16.74
C SER A 36 -23.39 -24.46 -16.66
N PHE A 37 -24.43 -23.84 -17.22
CA PHE A 37 -24.58 -22.39 -17.24
C PHE A 37 -24.63 -21.79 -15.82
N GLY A 38 -25.39 -22.40 -14.91
CA GLY A 38 -25.43 -21.97 -13.51
C GLY A 38 -24.08 -22.08 -12.81
N SER A 39 -23.29 -23.11 -13.13
CA SER A 39 -21.95 -23.31 -12.58
C SER A 39 -20.94 -22.28 -13.11
N GLU A 40 -21.03 -21.93 -14.40
CA GLU A 40 -20.21 -20.88 -15.03
C GLU A 40 -20.48 -19.52 -14.40
N ILE A 41 -21.76 -19.10 -14.31
CA ILE A 41 -22.13 -17.83 -13.66
C ILE A 41 -21.60 -17.75 -12.23
N PHE A 42 -21.74 -18.83 -11.46
CA PHE A 42 -21.27 -18.84 -10.08
C PHE A 42 -19.74 -18.69 -9.99
N ARG A 43 -18.99 -19.36 -10.88
CA ARG A 43 -17.54 -19.24 -10.94
C ARG A 43 -17.10 -17.83 -11.32
N ASP A 44 -17.73 -17.23 -12.32
CA ASP A 44 -17.39 -15.89 -12.79
C ASP A 44 -17.69 -14.85 -11.71
N ALA A 45 -18.86 -14.94 -11.08
CA ALA A 45 -19.23 -14.07 -9.96
C ALA A 45 -18.25 -14.21 -8.78
N SER A 46 -17.81 -15.44 -8.45
CA SER A 46 -16.85 -15.69 -7.38
C SER A 46 -15.46 -15.14 -7.71
N SER A 47 -14.98 -15.33 -8.94
CA SER A 47 -13.69 -14.82 -9.43
C SER A 47 -13.65 -13.28 -9.34
N ARG A 48 -14.69 -12.63 -9.86
CA ARG A 48 -14.84 -11.18 -9.83
C ARG A 48 -14.87 -10.63 -8.41
N GLN A 49 -15.60 -11.29 -7.51
CA GLN A 49 -15.69 -10.87 -6.11
C GLN A 49 -14.33 -10.99 -5.40
N GLN A 50 -13.55 -12.03 -5.71
CA GLN A 50 -12.19 -12.19 -5.19
C GLN A 50 -11.27 -11.04 -5.64
N ILE A 51 -11.25 -10.74 -6.94
CA ILE A 51 -10.39 -9.66 -7.50
C ILE A 51 -10.75 -8.30 -6.87
N ILE A 52 -12.03 -7.99 -6.73
CA ILE A 52 -12.49 -6.74 -6.10
C ILE A 52 -12.07 -6.70 -4.63
N ALA A 53 -12.19 -7.82 -3.90
CA ALA A 53 -11.80 -7.89 -2.49
C ALA A 53 -10.29 -7.70 -2.29
N GLU A 54 -9.46 -8.36 -3.10
CA GLU A 54 -7.99 -8.21 -3.08
C GLU A 54 -7.58 -6.77 -3.42
N SER A 55 -8.20 -6.18 -4.45
CA SER A 55 -7.93 -4.79 -4.86
C SER A 55 -8.26 -3.79 -3.76
N ARG A 56 -9.43 -3.95 -3.12
CA ARG A 56 -9.85 -3.09 -2.00
C ARG A 56 -8.94 -3.24 -0.79
N PHE A 57 -8.53 -4.46 -0.46
CA PHE A 57 -7.57 -4.69 0.62
C PHE A 57 -6.26 -3.95 0.39
N ALA A 58 -5.69 -4.05 -0.82
CA ALA A 58 -4.47 -3.36 -1.19
C ALA A 58 -4.63 -1.83 -1.16
N LEU A 59 -5.76 -1.30 -1.67
CA LEU A 59 -6.08 0.13 -1.63
C LEU A 59 -6.19 0.64 -0.18
N ASP A 60 -6.98 -0.02 0.64
CA ASP A 60 -7.20 0.36 2.05
C ASP A 60 -5.89 0.30 2.84
N ARG A 61 -5.06 -0.71 2.56
CA ARG A 61 -3.73 -0.83 3.18
C ARG A 61 -2.82 0.32 2.78
N LEU A 62 -2.72 0.64 1.49
CA LEU A 62 -1.92 1.77 1.01
C LEU A 62 -2.44 3.09 1.57
N ALA A 63 -3.75 3.35 1.52
CA ALA A 63 -4.37 4.55 2.05
C ALA A 63 -4.08 4.73 3.55
N LYS A 64 -4.12 3.63 4.32
CA LYS A 64 -3.78 3.64 5.74
C LYS A 64 -2.30 3.96 5.98
N GLU A 65 -1.39 3.43 5.17
CA GLU A 65 0.05 3.74 5.29
C GLU A 65 0.35 5.19 4.92
N LEU A 66 -0.28 5.72 3.86
CA LEU A 66 -0.09 7.10 3.41
C LEU A 66 -0.67 8.14 4.37
N LYS A 67 -1.66 7.77 5.20
CA LYS A 67 -2.26 8.69 6.19
C LYS A 67 -1.26 9.16 7.26
N TYR A 68 -0.28 8.33 7.61
CA TYR A 68 0.70 8.62 8.67
C TYR A 68 2.11 8.57 8.10
N VAL A 69 2.49 9.65 7.40
CA VAL A 69 3.81 9.80 6.79
C VAL A 69 4.49 11.08 7.27
N VAL A 70 5.83 11.09 7.20
CA VAL A 70 6.61 12.31 7.42
C VAL A 70 6.19 13.35 6.37
N PRO A 71 5.96 14.63 6.76
CA PRO A 71 5.58 15.66 5.80
C PRO A 71 6.58 15.74 4.65
N ARG A 72 6.05 15.94 3.43
CA ARG A 72 6.86 16.03 2.19
C ARG A 72 7.70 14.78 1.86
N SER A 73 7.37 13.61 2.43
CA SER A 73 8.06 12.36 2.09
C SER A 73 7.46 11.61 0.89
N ILE A 74 6.19 11.80 0.54
CA ILE A 74 5.61 11.04 -0.56
C ILE A 74 6.21 11.51 -1.90
N ARG A 75 6.74 10.58 -2.69
CA ARG A 75 7.27 10.83 -4.04
C ARG A 75 7.00 9.65 -4.98
N VAL A 76 6.93 9.97 -6.26
CA VAL A 76 6.80 9.04 -7.39
C VAL A 76 7.78 9.55 -8.45
N ASP A 77 8.47 8.63 -9.10
CA ASP A 77 9.45 8.96 -10.13
C ASP A 77 8.85 8.77 -11.53
N ALA A 78 8.72 9.88 -12.26
CA ALA A 78 8.26 9.86 -13.64
C ALA A 78 9.26 9.18 -14.58
N ALA A 79 10.55 9.14 -14.22
CA ALA A 79 11.56 8.42 -14.99
C ALA A 79 11.39 6.89 -14.94
N ASP A 80 10.73 6.37 -13.89
CA ASP A 80 10.35 4.96 -13.74
C ASP A 80 8.85 4.76 -14.04
N GLN A 81 8.31 5.54 -14.98
CA GLN A 81 6.92 5.46 -15.47
C GLN A 81 5.88 5.54 -14.35
N ASN A 82 6.20 6.29 -13.28
CA ASN A 82 5.34 6.43 -12.11
C ASN A 82 4.91 5.09 -11.47
N ARG A 83 5.70 4.03 -11.66
CA ARG A 83 5.33 2.68 -11.23
C ARG A 83 5.49 2.47 -9.73
N CYS A 84 6.31 3.30 -9.07
CA CYS A 84 6.62 3.20 -7.65
C CYS A 84 6.21 4.47 -6.91
N ILE A 85 5.42 4.32 -5.85
CA ILE A 85 5.22 5.35 -4.83
C ILE A 85 6.09 5.04 -3.61
N GLU A 86 6.88 6.01 -3.19
CA GLU A 86 7.77 5.91 -2.03
C GLU A 86 7.38 6.95 -0.98
N PHE A 87 7.46 6.57 0.29
CA PHE A 87 7.18 7.46 1.43
C PHE A 87 7.92 7.03 2.69
N VAL A 88 7.93 7.88 3.71
CA VAL A 88 8.52 7.59 5.02
C VAL A 88 7.40 7.54 6.07
N PRO A 89 7.08 6.38 6.66
CA PRO A 89 6.07 6.27 7.70
C PRO A 89 6.42 7.14 8.92
N LEU A 90 5.43 7.89 9.41
CA LEU A 90 5.52 8.65 10.64
C LEU A 90 5.30 7.72 11.84
N VAL A 91 6.31 7.60 12.68
CA VAL A 91 6.22 6.84 13.94
C VAL A 91 5.60 7.70 15.03
N THR A 92 6.12 8.92 15.19
CA THR A 92 5.63 9.86 16.19
C THR A 92 6.04 11.30 15.87
N SER A 93 5.39 12.26 16.53
CA SER A 93 5.73 13.68 16.42
C SER A 93 5.44 14.38 17.74
N SER A 94 6.16 15.47 18.01
CA SER A 94 5.94 16.31 19.19
C SER A 94 6.60 17.67 18.96
N ARG A 95 6.81 18.44 20.03
CA ARG A 95 7.45 19.74 20.00
C ARG A 95 8.80 19.72 20.70
N TYR A 96 9.76 20.46 20.16
CA TYR A 96 11.08 20.64 20.77
C TYR A 96 11.15 21.95 21.54
N LEU A 97 11.97 21.95 22.59
CA LEU A 97 12.30 23.12 23.40
C LEU A 97 13.64 23.69 22.92
N GLU A 98 14.62 22.81 22.75
CA GLU A 98 15.98 23.13 22.33
C GLU A 98 16.31 22.43 21.01
N LEU A 99 16.96 23.17 20.11
CA LEU A 99 17.35 22.71 18.79
C LEU A 99 18.81 23.10 18.56
N PRO A 100 19.73 22.15 18.34
CA PRO A 100 21.10 22.49 18.00
C PRO A 100 21.13 23.02 16.57
N GLN A 101 21.48 24.29 16.38
CA GLN A 101 21.64 24.92 15.06
C GLN A 101 23.11 25.11 14.66
N GLY A 102 24.04 24.93 15.60
CA GLY A 102 25.44 25.24 15.42
C GLY A 102 25.72 26.71 15.74
N GLY A 103 26.97 26.99 16.12
CA GLY A 103 27.42 28.30 16.59
C GLY A 103 27.57 28.41 18.11
N PRO A 104 28.25 29.46 18.60
CA PRO A 104 28.76 29.53 19.98
C PRO A 104 27.67 29.67 21.06
N ALA A 105 26.47 30.15 20.69
CA ALA A 105 25.33 30.31 21.60
C ALA A 105 24.20 29.30 21.35
N SER A 106 24.40 28.34 20.43
CA SER A 106 23.41 27.31 20.14
C SER A 106 23.39 26.27 21.27
N PRO A 107 22.20 25.75 21.65
CA PRO A 107 22.14 24.51 22.42
C PRO A 107 22.97 23.42 21.73
N THR A 108 23.66 22.61 22.52
CA THR A 108 24.39 21.44 22.03
C THR A 108 23.52 20.19 21.98
N GLU A 109 22.41 20.21 22.72
CA GLU A 109 21.48 19.10 22.85
C GLU A 109 20.16 19.38 22.13
N PHE A 110 19.49 18.30 21.73
CA PHE A 110 18.10 18.36 21.28
C PHE A 110 17.21 17.89 22.43
N ILE A 111 16.46 18.81 23.02
CA ILE A 111 15.50 18.54 24.10
C ILE A 111 14.09 18.77 23.60
N ALA A 112 13.22 17.79 23.80
CA ALA A 112 11.85 17.80 23.32
C ALA A 112 10.85 17.31 24.35
N ILE A 113 9.58 17.67 24.16
CA ILE A 113 8.47 17.08 24.90
C ILE A 113 8.38 15.61 24.49
N ALA A 114 8.41 14.70 25.46
CA ALA A 114 8.36 13.27 25.21
C ALA A 114 7.12 12.92 24.36
N PRO A 115 7.29 12.16 23.26
CA PRO A 115 6.18 11.75 22.43
C PRO A 115 5.29 10.74 23.18
N GLN A 116 4.02 10.65 22.78
CA GLN A 116 3.03 9.80 23.43
C GLN A 116 3.32 8.29 23.31
N GLN A 117 4.15 7.89 22.34
CA GLN A 117 4.62 6.53 22.11
C GLN A 117 6.16 6.56 22.07
N VAL A 118 6.79 5.85 23.00
CA VAL A 118 8.25 5.76 23.12
C VAL A 118 8.65 4.28 23.00
N SER A 119 8.52 3.72 21.80
CA SER A 119 9.20 2.46 21.46
C SER A 119 10.67 2.75 21.11
N ALA A 120 11.44 1.74 20.69
CA ALA A 120 12.84 1.93 20.33
C ALA A 120 12.98 2.90 19.13
N LEU A 121 13.29 4.18 19.42
CA LEU A 121 13.49 5.23 18.42
C LEU A 121 14.91 5.23 17.85
N SER A 122 15.80 4.37 18.34
CA SER A 122 17.16 4.25 17.82
C SER A 122 17.11 3.88 16.34
N THR A 123 18.09 4.37 15.57
CA THR A 123 18.24 4.14 14.11
C THR A 123 17.17 4.81 13.22
N MET A 124 16.07 5.30 13.79
CA MET A 124 15.05 6.09 13.09
C MET A 124 15.57 7.49 12.74
N PHE A 125 14.84 8.20 11.90
CA PHE A 125 15.20 9.56 11.48
C PHE A 125 14.32 10.59 12.15
N LEU A 126 14.94 11.62 12.72
CA LEU A 126 14.26 12.81 13.23
C LEU A 126 14.34 13.92 12.17
N PHE A 127 13.18 14.50 11.86
CA PHE A 127 13.01 15.55 10.90
C PHE A 127 12.52 16.83 11.57
N VAL A 128 13.14 17.96 11.20
CA VAL A 128 12.70 19.29 11.61
C VAL A 128 12.45 20.12 10.36
N TYR A 129 11.21 20.60 10.22
CA TYR A 129 10.76 21.44 9.11
C TYR A 129 11.10 20.91 7.70
N PRO A 130 10.73 19.65 7.35
CA PRO A 130 10.86 19.16 5.99
C PRO A 130 9.81 19.82 5.08
N THR A 131 10.25 20.68 4.15
CA THR A 131 9.38 21.41 3.21
C THR A 131 9.50 20.90 1.77
N GLN A 132 10.46 20.01 1.50
CA GLN A 132 10.76 19.44 0.17
C GLN A 132 11.17 17.98 0.34
N THR A 133 10.99 17.16 -0.70
CA THR A 133 11.38 15.74 -0.71
C THR A 133 12.88 15.56 -0.46
N ALA A 134 13.72 16.47 -0.98
CA ALA A 134 15.16 16.45 -0.76
C ALA A 134 15.55 16.58 0.74
N HIS A 135 14.75 17.28 1.55
CA HIS A 135 15.00 17.36 3.01
C HIS A 135 14.79 16.00 3.69
N VAL A 136 13.94 15.14 3.12
CA VAL A 136 13.63 13.81 3.65
C VAL A 136 14.63 12.77 3.15
N TYR A 137 14.94 12.78 1.85
CA TYR A 137 15.67 11.67 1.20
C TYR A 137 17.17 11.92 1.00
N ALA A 138 17.57 13.15 0.68
CA ALA A 138 18.99 13.49 0.55
C ALA A 138 19.62 13.71 1.94
N ALA A 139 20.95 13.66 2.00
CA ALA A 139 21.67 14.15 3.17
C ALA A 139 21.36 15.65 3.35
N SER A 140 20.73 16.00 4.47
CA SER A 140 20.27 17.37 4.72
C SER A 140 20.41 17.71 6.19
N SER A 141 20.61 18.99 6.50
CA SER A 141 20.56 19.52 7.86
C SER A 141 19.12 19.67 8.39
N ARG A 142 18.15 18.98 7.79
CA ARG A 142 16.75 18.88 8.25
C ARG A 142 16.39 17.50 8.76
N ARG A 143 17.32 16.55 8.62
CA ARG A 143 17.18 15.15 9.01
C ARG A 143 18.42 14.71 9.76
N GLN A 144 18.23 14.09 10.92
CA GLN A 144 19.31 13.45 11.67
C GLN A 144 18.91 12.03 12.04
N GLN A 145 19.84 11.08 12.00
CA GLN A 145 19.57 9.72 12.45
C GLN A 145 19.74 9.63 13.96
N ILE A 146 18.74 9.13 14.67
CA ILE A 146 18.73 9.04 16.12
C ILE A 146 19.73 7.98 16.58
N GLN A 147 20.64 8.35 17.47
CA GLN A 147 21.54 7.42 18.16
C GLN A 147 20.87 6.94 19.45
N THR A 148 20.54 7.87 20.35
CA THR A 148 19.78 7.57 21.57
C THR A 148 18.64 8.56 21.76
N ALA A 149 17.58 8.07 22.39
CA ALA A 149 16.50 8.89 22.91
C ALA A 149 16.31 8.51 24.38
N THR A 150 16.53 9.45 25.29
CA THR A 150 16.53 9.19 26.74
C THR A 150 15.52 10.08 27.43
N ALA A 151 14.60 9.49 28.18
CA ALA A 151 13.66 10.25 29.00
C ALA A 151 14.40 10.96 30.14
N LEU A 152 14.09 12.23 30.35
CA LEU A 152 14.61 13.01 31.47
C LEU A 152 13.74 12.80 32.72
N THR A 153 14.35 12.96 33.89
CA THR A 153 13.73 12.66 35.19
C THR A 153 13.72 13.91 36.10
N GLY A 154 13.09 13.79 37.28
CA GLY A 154 13.01 14.89 38.24
C GLY A 154 12.18 16.08 37.72
N ALA A 155 12.71 17.30 37.85
CA ALA A 155 12.04 18.52 37.41
C ALA A 155 11.82 18.61 35.88
N GLN A 156 12.50 17.77 35.09
CA GLN A 156 12.37 17.69 33.64
C GLN A 156 11.54 16.46 33.20
N ALA A 157 10.79 15.84 34.12
CA ALA A 157 9.90 14.73 33.78
C ALA A 157 8.92 15.12 32.66
N GLY A 158 8.76 14.23 31.68
CA GLY A 158 7.97 14.49 30.47
C GLY A 158 8.77 15.10 29.31
N LEU A 159 10.08 15.33 29.48
CA LEU A 159 11.01 15.68 28.41
C LEU A 159 11.85 14.48 27.97
N MET A 160 12.39 14.57 26.76
CA MET A 160 13.26 13.59 26.15
C MET A 160 14.47 14.28 25.52
N ARG A 161 15.65 13.74 25.80
CA ARG A 161 16.92 14.14 25.17
C ARG A 161 17.19 13.22 24.00
N PHE A 162 17.45 13.80 22.84
CA PHE A 162 17.85 13.08 21.64
C PHE A 162 19.33 13.33 21.34
N THR A 163 20.05 12.26 21.05
CA THR A 163 21.38 12.30 20.45
C THR A 163 21.30 11.70 19.05
N PHE A 164 22.21 12.12 18.17
CA PHE A 164 22.20 11.70 16.78
C PHE A 164 23.55 11.14 16.37
N GLN A 165 23.53 10.32 15.31
CA GLN A 165 24.73 9.76 14.72
C GLN A 165 25.61 10.88 14.11
N GLY A 166 26.93 10.77 14.27
CA GLY A 166 27.90 11.75 13.80
C GLY A 166 28.32 12.77 14.86
N SER A 167 29.25 13.66 14.51
CA SER A 167 29.74 14.73 15.39
C SER A 167 28.87 15.99 15.25
N ALA A 168 28.39 16.52 16.38
CA ALA A 168 27.64 17.79 16.47
C ALA A 168 26.47 17.93 15.46
N PRO A 169 25.41 17.12 15.59
CA PRO A 169 24.24 17.20 14.73
C PRO A 169 23.58 18.58 14.83
N THR A 170 23.47 19.28 13.69
CA THR A 170 22.85 20.59 13.61
C THR A 170 21.62 20.59 12.70
N PHE A 171 20.68 21.47 13.01
CA PHE A 171 19.49 21.73 12.21
C PHE A 171 19.51 23.15 11.68
N SER A 172 19.48 23.29 10.35
CA SER A 172 19.68 24.59 9.70
C SER A 172 18.55 25.59 9.91
N GLN A 173 17.34 25.16 10.27
CA GLN A 173 16.26 26.08 10.62
C GLN A 173 15.16 25.45 11.45
N HIS A 174 14.50 26.31 12.24
CA HIS A 174 13.39 25.98 13.10
C HIS A 174 12.11 25.67 12.33
N SER A 175 11.29 24.77 12.88
CA SER A 175 9.87 24.69 12.54
C SER A 175 9.14 25.87 13.21
N PRO A 176 8.27 26.62 12.50
CA PRO A 176 7.49 27.71 13.09
C PRO A 176 6.65 27.26 14.30
N GLY A 177 6.14 26.02 14.27
CA GLY A 177 5.41 25.41 15.38
C GLY A 177 6.29 24.75 16.45
N ARG A 178 7.61 24.81 16.29
CA ARG A 178 8.63 24.02 17.04
C ARG A 178 8.35 22.53 17.00
N ARG A 179 7.89 22.00 15.85
CA ARG A 179 7.55 20.59 15.68
C ARG A 179 8.75 19.78 15.19
N TYR A 180 8.80 18.52 15.60
CA TYR A 180 9.66 17.51 15.01
C TYR A 180 8.84 16.26 14.70
N PHE A 181 9.33 15.48 13.73
CA PHE A 181 8.71 14.25 13.27
C PHE A 181 9.75 13.14 13.33
N ILE A 182 9.37 11.94 13.78
CA ILE A 182 10.22 10.76 13.75
C ILE A 182 9.65 9.81 12.72
N GLY A 183 10.44 9.50 11.71
CA GLY A 183 10.11 8.56 10.65
C GLY A 183 10.91 7.27 10.76
N ALA A 184 10.28 6.17 10.35
CA ALA A 184 10.94 4.87 10.20
C ALA A 184 11.81 4.84 8.92
N GLY A 185 12.21 3.64 8.49
CA GLY A 185 12.79 3.45 7.15
C GLY A 185 11.76 3.73 6.04
N PRO A 186 12.22 4.05 4.82
CA PRO A 186 11.33 4.26 3.68
C PRO A 186 10.56 2.99 3.30
N VAL A 187 9.38 3.20 2.71
CA VAL A 187 8.51 2.15 2.17
C VAL A 187 8.20 2.51 0.72
N SER A 188 8.30 1.52 -0.17
CA SER A 188 7.92 1.66 -1.57
C SER A 188 6.83 0.66 -1.93
N TRP A 189 5.81 1.11 -2.63
CA TRP A 189 4.84 0.25 -3.32
C TRP A 189 5.08 0.40 -4.82
N CYS A 190 5.38 -0.70 -5.49
CA CYS A 190 5.74 -0.70 -6.90
C CYS A 190 4.88 -1.68 -7.70
N TYR A 191 4.47 -1.25 -8.88
CA TYR A 191 3.90 -2.13 -9.88
C TYR A 191 5.00 -2.88 -10.64
N ASP A 192 4.99 -4.20 -10.48
CA ASP A 192 5.77 -5.15 -11.27
C ASP A 192 4.92 -5.63 -12.45
N ASP A 193 5.18 -5.04 -13.61
CA ASP A 193 4.51 -5.37 -14.88
C ASP A 193 4.77 -6.81 -15.32
N SER A 194 5.98 -7.33 -15.08
CA SER A 194 6.34 -8.71 -15.45
C SER A 194 5.60 -9.76 -14.62
N ALA A 195 5.38 -9.47 -13.34
CA ALA A 195 4.63 -10.32 -12.43
C ALA A 195 3.13 -9.98 -12.38
N GLN A 196 2.71 -8.90 -13.05
CA GLN A 196 1.37 -8.32 -12.97
C GLN A 196 0.91 -8.16 -11.51
N ALA A 197 1.78 -7.59 -10.68
CA ALA A 197 1.60 -7.56 -9.24
C ALA A 197 2.02 -6.23 -8.63
N LEU A 198 1.33 -5.84 -7.56
CA LEU A 198 1.73 -4.73 -6.71
C LEU A 198 2.54 -5.26 -5.53
N VAL A 199 3.78 -4.80 -5.40
CA VAL A 199 4.74 -5.30 -4.43
C VAL A 199 5.17 -4.17 -3.50
N ARG A 200 5.11 -4.43 -2.20
CA ARG A 200 5.57 -3.53 -1.14
C ARG A 200 6.97 -3.92 -0.69
N PHE A 201 7.84 -2.93 -0.55
CA PHE A 201 9.25 -3.06 -0.19
C PHE A 201 9.54 -2.28 1.08
N THR A 202 10.35 -2.88 1.96
CA THR A 202 10.89 -2.25 3.17
C THR A 202 12.34 -2.69 3.41
N GLY A 203 12.98 -2.16 4.45
CA GLY A 203 14.33 -2.58 4.85
C GLY A 203 15.46 -2.10 3.92
N TYR A 204 15.26 -0.96 3.28
CA TYR A 204 16.29 -0.26 2.50
C TYR A 204 16.47 1.17 3.03
N ASN A 205 17.54 1.84 2.58
CA ASN A 205 17.94 3.14 3.11
C ASN A 205 17.34 4.32 2.33
N LEU A 206 17.23 5.47 3.00
CA LEU A 206 16.89 6.74 2.34
C LEU A 206 17.98 7.10 1.32
N SER A 207 17.56 7.38 0.08
CA SER A 207 18.43 7.76 -1.02
C SER A 207 17.88 8.98 -1.74
N ALA A 208 18.76 9.91 -2.14
CA ALA A 208 18.38 11.11 -2.90
C ALA A 208 17.64 10.74 -4.20
N THR A 209 18.15 9.75 -4.93
CA THR A 209 17.49 9.15 -6.09
C THR A 209 16.48 8.10 -5.61
N GLN A 210 15.23 8.19 -6.09
CA GLN A 210 14.22 7.18 -5.81
C GLN A 210 14.66 5.83 -6.41
N PRO A 211 14.68 4.75 -5.63
CA PRO A 211 15.06 3.45 -6.15
C PRO A 211 13.95 2.91 -7.06
N SER A 212 14.33 2.43 -8.25
CA SER A 212 13.40 1.77 -9.16
C SER A 212 12.99 0.38 -8.67
N LEU A 213 11.97 -0.22 -9.28
CA LEU A 213 11.58 -1.61 -9.00
C LEU A 213 12.77 -2.58 -9.05
N THR A 214 13.65 -2.43 -10.04
CA THR A 214 14.82 -3.29 -10.22
C THR A 214 15.82 -3.15 -9.06
N THR A 215 16.09 -1.92 -8.62
CA THR A 215 16.97 -1.66 -7.47
C THR A 215 16.36 -2.18 -6.17
N LEU A 216 15.05 -1.98 -5.96
CA LEU A 216 14.36 -2.48 -4.77
C LEU A 216 14.35 -4.01 -4.72
N THR A 217 14.14 -4.65 -5.88
CA THR A 217 14.16 -6.11 -6.01
C THR A 217 15.48 -6.75 -5.59
N SER A 218 16.61 -6.06 -5.79
CA SER A 218 17.94 -6.56 -5.44
C SER A 218 18.44 -6.14 -4.05
N SER A 219 17.92 -5.05 -3.49
CA SER A 219 18.50 -4.43 -2.28
C SER A 219 17.56 -4.34 -1.07
N ALA A 220 16.25 -4.47 -1.26
CA ALA A 220 15.26 -4.31 -0.20
C ALA A 220 14.67 -5.66 0.26
N ALA A 221 14.50 -5.82 1.58
CA ALA A 221 13.83 -6.95 2.19
C ALA A 221 13.18 -6.53 3.54
N PRO A 222 11.95 -6.96 3.85
CA PRO A 222 11.10 -7.88 3.10
C PRO A 222 10.39 -7.29 1.87
N ARG A 223 9.97 -8.21 0.98
CA ARG A 223 9.15 -7.97 -0.23
C ARG A 223 7.81 -8.68 -0.06
N GLU A 224 6.72 -7.93 -0.16
CA GLU A 224 5.36 -8.43 0.11
C GLU A 224 4.47 -8.18 -1.10
N VAL A 225 3.87 -9.22 -1.69
CA VAL A 225 2.86 -9.06 -2.74
C VAL A 225 1.55 -8.61 -2.10
N MET A 226 1.08 -7.43 -2.49
CA MET A 226 -0.11 -6.80 -1.93
C MET A 226 -1.35 -7.01 -2.79
N LEU A 227 -1.15 -7.10 -4.11
CA LEU A 227 -2.19 -7.37 -5.09
C LEU A 227 -1.58 -8.17 -6.23
N ALA A 228 -2.20 -9.29 -6.58
CA ALA A 228 -1.95 -9.96 -7.86
C ALA A 228 -2.94 -9.41 -8.89
N THR A 229 -2.67 -9.59 -10.18
CA THR A 229 -3.57 -9.23 -11.30
C THR A 229 -3.63 -7.75 -11.69
N LEU A 230 -2.65 -6.94 -11.26
CA LEU A 230 -2.52 -5.57 -11.73
C LEU A 230 -1.95 -5.56 -13.16
N ILE A 231 -2.64 -4.92 -14.10
CA ILE A 231 -2.35 -4.97 -15.55
C ILE A 231 -2.34 -3.59 -16.20
N ASN A 232 -1.92 -2.56 -15.47
CA ASN A 232 -1.73 -1.22 -16.02
C ASN A 232 -0.73 -1.26 -17.18
N ASP A 233 -1.03 -0.56 -18.28
CA ASP A 233 -0.02 -0.28 -19.30
C ASP A 233 0.88 0.85 -18.79
N LEU A 234 2.19 0.61 -18.71
CA LEU A 234 3.16 1.64 -18.30
C LEU A 234 3.63 2.53 -19.45
N ALA A 235 3.31 2.16 -20.70
CA ALA A 235 3.63 2.96 -21.88
C ALA A 235 2.67 4.15 -22.07
N SER A 236 1.49 4.11 -21.46
CA SER A 236 0.46 5.13 -21.59
C SER A 236 -0.30 5.37 -20.27
N GLU A 237 -0.97 6.52 -20.13
CA GLU A 237 -1.85 6.76 -18.98
C GLU A 237 -3.10 5.84 -19.05
N PRO A 238 -3.66 5.42 -17.89
CA PRO A 238 -3.33 5.89 -16.54
C PRO A 238 -2.19 5.12 -15.87
N TRP A 239 -1.24 5.87 -15.30
CA TRP A 239 -0.17 5.30 -14.49
C TRP A 239 -0.68 4.81 -13.12
N PRO A 240 -0.09 3.76 -12.52
CA PRO A 240 -0.55 3.20 -11.25
C PRO A 240 -0.58 4.21 -10.10
N PHE A 241 0.34 5.17 -10.10
CA PHE A 241 0.47 6.19 -9.05
C PHE A 241 0.65 7.56 -9.66
N THR A 242 -0.09 8.55 -9.15
CA THR A 242 0.10 9.96 -9.51
C THR A 242 0.09 10.82 -8.25
N ILE A 243 1.01 11.78 -8.15
CA ILE A 243 1.04 12.74 -7.04
C ILE A 243 0.73 14.13 -7.54
N MET A 244 -0.25 14.78 -6.92
CA MET A 244 -0.45 16.21 -7.03
C MET A 244 0.14 16.88 -5.79
N PRO A 245 1.27 17.61 -5.92
CA PRO A 245 1.97 18.18 -4.77
C PRO A 245 1.11 19.23 -4.06
N ALA A 246 1.40 19.42 -2.77
CA ALA A 246 0.74 20.44 -1.96
C ALA A 246 1.10 21.85 -2.44
N SER A 247 0.13 22.74 -2.39
CA SER A 247 0.28 24.18 -2.62
C SER A 247 -0.06 24.95 -1.34
N LEU A 248 0.13 26.27 -1.33
CA LEU A 248 -0.29 27.12 -0.21
C LEU A 248 -1.81 27.08 0.06
N ARG A 249 -2.60 26.64 -0.93
CA ARG A 249 -4.07 26.64 -0.88
C ARG A 249 -4.69 25.23 -0.85
N ARG A 250 -3.89 24.18 -1.05
CA ARG A 250 -4.38 22.81 -1.16
C ARG A 250 -3.38 21.82 -0.59
N ASN A 251 -3.89 20.87 0.19
CA ASN A 251 -3.19 19.69 0.63
C ASN A 251 -2.67 18.85 -0.56
N SER A 252 -1.65 18.03 -0.33
CA SER A 252 -1.20 17.07 -1.36
C SER A 252 -2.24 15.97 -1.54
N LEU A 253 -2.32 15.47 -2.76
CA LEU A 253 -3.22 14.38 -3.16
C LEU A 253 -2.38 13.30 -3.83
N VAL A 254 -2.59 12.06 -3.41
CA VAL A 254 -2.13 10.87 -4.13
C VAL A 254 -3.34 10.27 -4.82
N GLN A 255 -3.22 10.02 -6.11
CA GLN A 255 -4.21 9.30 -6.90
C GLN A 255 -3.63 7.95 -7.31
N THR A 256 -4.42 6.89 -7.12
CA THR A 256 -4.11 5.55 -7.60
C THR A 256 -5.10 5.18 -8.68
N ASP A 257 -4.61 4.74 -9.83
CA ASP A 257 -5.44 4.24 -10.93
C ASP A 257 -5.01 2.81 -11.25
N TRP A 258 -5.72 1.84 -10.70
CA TRP A 258 -5.36 0.42 -10.82
C TRP A 258 -6.29 -0.27 -11.79
N ILE A 259 -5.73 -0.81 -12.87
CA ILE A 259 -6.47 -1.67 -13.80
C ILE A 259 -6.16 -3.11 -13.41
N VAL A 260 -7.14 -3.81 -12.87
CA VAL A 260 -7.04 -5.22 -12.53
C VAL A 260 -7.74 -6.07 -13.57
N GLY A 261 -7.15 -7.21 -13.91
CA GLY A 261 -7.64 -8.08 -14.98
C GLY A 261 -7.75 -9.52 -14.54
N ASP A 262 -8.80 -10.22 -14.97
CA ASP A 262 -8.93 -11.65 -14.71
C ASP A 262 -8.33 -12.51 -15.84
N ARG A 263 -8.32 -13.83 -15.66
CA ARG A 263 -7.83 -14.77 -16.69
C ARG A 263 -8.77 -14.90 -17.90
N GLN A 264 -9.99 -14.36 -17.82
CA GLN A 264 -11.01 -14.40 -18.86
C GLN A 264 -11.05 -13.12 -19.71
N GLY A 265 -10.25 -12.10 -19.35
CA GLY A 265 -10.13 -10.83 -20.05
C GLY A 265 -11.05 -9.72 -19.53
N GLU A 266 -11.78 -9.93 -18.43
CA GLU A 266 -12.49 -8.86 -17.73
C GLU A 266 -11.47 -7.90 -17.13
N LYS A 267 -11.70 -6.59 -17.31
CA LYS A 267 -10.88 -5.53 -16.72
C LYS A 267 -11.74 -4.65 -15.84
N VAL A 268 -11.24 -4.34 -14.65
CA VAL A 268 -11.85 -3.40 -13.71
C VAL A 268 -10.85 -2.31 -13.42
N GLN A 269 -11.25 -1.06 -13.60
CA GLN A 269 -10.44 0.10 -13.20
C GLN A 269 -10.93 0.61 -11.83
N LEU A 270 -10.00 0.77 -10.90
CA LEU A 270 -10.22 1.36 -9.58
C LEU A 270 -9.41 2.66 -9.49
N THR A 271 -10.11 3.79 -9.43
CA THR A 271 -9.52 5.10 -9.16
C THR A 271 -9.79 5.47 -7.70
N HIS A 272 -8.75 5.89 -6.98
CA HIS A 272 -8.89 6.33 -5.58
C HIS A 272 -8.00 7.53 -5.29
N GLU A 273 -8.54 8.48 -4.51
CA GLU A 273 -7.91 9.72 -4.14
C GLU A 273 -7.64 9.77 -2.63
N ILE A 274 -6.38 9.94 -2.26
CA ILE A 274 -5.91 9.96 -0.89
C ILE A 274 -5.41 11.38 -0.57
N HIS A 275 -6.18 12.12 0.22
CA HIS A 275 -5.81 13.46 0.68
C HIS A 275 -4.87 13.41 1.88
N LEU A 276 -3.81 14.20 1.81
CA LEU A 276 -2.71 14.15 2.77
C LEU A 276 -2.55 15.51 3.48
N PRO A 277 -2.70 15.57 4.81
CA PRO A 277 -2.42 16.79 5.54
C PRO A 277 -0.91 17.07 5.50
N ASN A 278 -0.50 18.24 5.00
CA ASN A 278 0.91 18.57 4.80
C ASN A 278 1.31 19.79 5.64
N VAL A 279 1.44 19.61 6.96
CA VAL A 279 1.76 20.69 7.92
C VAL A 279 3.09 20.39 8.64
N PRO A 280 4.25 20.76 8.04
CA PRO A 280 5.58 20.59 8.65
C PRO A 280 5.86 21.55 9.83
#